data_AF-Q9HXB1-F1
#
_entry.id   AF-Q9HXB1-F1
#
_cell.length_a   1.000
_cell.length_b   1.000
_cell.length_c   1.000
_cell.angle_alpha   90.00
_cell.angle_beta   90.00
_cell.angle_gamma   90.00
#
_symmetry.space_group_name_H-M   'P 1'
#
loop_
_entity.id
_entity.type
_entity.pdbx_description
1 polymer ?
#
loop_
_entity_poly.entity_id
_entity_poly.type
_entity_poly.pdbx_seq_one_letter_code
_entity_poly.pdbx_strand_id
1 'polypeptide(L)'
;MNGVSRLLSLALLGAALHWAPAQAEEQPRLFELLGQPGYKATWHAMFKGESDVPKWVSDASGPSSPSTSLSLEGQPYVLANSCKPHDCGNNRLLVAFRGDKSAAYGLQVSLPDEPAEVMQTPSKYATYRWYGEPSRQVRELLMKQLESDPNWK
;
A
#
# COMPACT_ATOMS: atom_id res chain seq x y z
N MET A 1 -50.02 -49.84 -32.34
CA MET A 1 -49.82 -48.56 -31.64
C MET A 1 -48.87 -47.73 -32.49
N ASN A 2 -49.34 -46.57 -32.95
CA ASN A 2 -48.79 -45.83 -34.09
C ASN A 2 -47.58 -44.98 -33.67
N GLY A 3 -46.46 -45.13 -34.41
CA GLY A 3 -45.31 -44.25 -34.32
C GLY A 3 -45.56 -42.97 -35.12
N VAL A 4 -45.39 -41.81 -34.48
CA VAL A 4 -45.36 -40.52 -35.17
C VAL A 4 -44.11 -39.78 -34.70
N SER A 5 -43.13 -39.74 -35.60
CA SER A 5 -41.88 -38.99 -35.49
C SER A 5 -42.20 -37.49 -35.45
N ARG A 6 -41.79 -36.77 -34.41
CA ARG A 6 -41.83 -35.30 -34.38
C ARG A 6 -40.42 -34.75 -34.40
N LEU A 7 -40.15 -33.99 -35.45
CA LEU A 7 -38.91 -33.34 -35.82
C LEU A 7 -38.36 -32.46 -34.69
N LEU A 8 -37.07 -32.64 -34.39
CA LEU A 8 -36.31 -31.84 -33.43
C LEU A 8 -35.92 -30.51 -34.11
N SER A 9 -36.62 -29.42 -33.80
CA SER A 9 -36.22 -28.07 -34.25
C SER A 9 -35.05 -27.58 -33.39
N LEU A 10 -33.84 -27.60 -33.94
CA LEU A 10 -32.62 -27.14 -33.28
C LEU A 10 -32.50 -25.61 -33.41
N ALA A 11 -33.05 -24.86 -32.46
CA ALA A 11 -32.89 -23.42 -32.40
C ALA A 11 -31.49 -23.06 -31.85
N LEU A 12 -30.60 -22.62 -32.74
CA LEU A 12 -29.28 -22.07 -32.41
C LEU A 12 -29.45 -20.68 -31.76
N LEU A 13 -29.54 -20.61 -30.44
CA LEU A 13 -29.38 -19.35 -29.70
C LEU A 13 -27.89 -19.00 -29.63
N GLY A 14 -27.46 -18.08 -30.49
CA GLY A 14 -26.14 -17.45 -30.38
C GLY A 14 -26.07 -16.57 -29.14
N ALA A 15 -25.46 -17.07 -28.06
CA ALA A 15 -25.14 -16.25 -26.89
C ALA A 15 -23.98 -15.31 -27.25
N ALA A 16 -24.28 -14.02 -27.44
CA ALA A 16 -23.25 -12.98 -27.51
C ALA A 16 -22.52 -12.93 -26.16
N LEU A 17 -21.28 -13.40 -26.13
CA LEU A 17 -20.39 -13.29 -24.98
C LEU A 17 -19.93 -11.83 -24.89
N HIS A 18 -20.63 -11.03 -24.08
CA HIS A 18 -20.19 -9.68 -23.74
C HIS A 18 -18.96 -9.78 -22.83
N TRP A 19 -17.77 -9.82 -23.42
CA TRP A 19 -16.52 -9.48 -22.74
C TRP A 19 -16.56 -8.03 -22.28
N ALA A 20 -16.97 -7.79 -21.03
CA ALA A 20 -16.65 -6.53 -20.37
C ALA A 20 -15.15 -6.55 -20.07
N PRO A 21 -14.39 -5.50 -20.43
CA PRO A 21 -13.01 -5.40 -19.97
C PRO A 21 -13.04 -5.41 -18.43
N ALA A 22 -12.39 -6.40 -17.82
CA ALA A 22 -12.15 -6.37 -16.39
C ALA A 22 -11.27 -5.15 -16.11
N GLN A 23 -11.87 -4.09 -15.56
CA GLN A 23 -11.12 -2.96 -15.04
C GLN A 23 -10.33 -3.52 -13.86
N ALA A 24 -8.99 -3.45 -13.92
CA ALA A 24 -8.18 -3.80 -12.78
C ALA A 24 -8.48 -2.79 -11.67
N GLU A 25 -9.22 -3.22 -10.65
CA GLU A 25 -9.56 -2.36 -9.52
C GLU A 25 -8.26 -1.92 -8.82
N GLU A 26 -8.04 -0.61 -8.78
CA GLU A 26 -6.86 -0.04 -8.15
C GLU A 26 -6.97 -0.24 -6.63
N GLN A 27 -5.91 -0.76 -6.01
CA GLN A 27 -5.90 -0.97 -4.57
C GLN A 27 -6.03 0.38 -3.83
N PRO A 28 -6.70 0.42 -2.67
CA PRO A 28 -6.97 1.66 -1.96
C PRO A 28 -5.67 2.37 -1.55
N ARG A 29 -5.66 3.69 -1.61
CA ARG A 29 -4.59 4.55 -1.09
C ARG A 29 -4.64 4.61 0.44
N LEU A 30 -3.61 5.19 1.05
CA LEU A 30 -3.52 5.26 2.51
C LEU A 30 -4.74 5.94 3.15
N PHE A 31 -5.18 7.08 2.63
CA PHE A 31 -6.33 7.80 3.18
C PHE A 31 -7.64 7.00 3.04
N GLU A 32 -7.77 6.21 1.97
CA GLU A 32 -8.93 5.33 1.73
C GLU A 32 -8.90 4.13 2.69
N LEU A 33 -7.73 3.52 2.91
CA LEU A 33 -7.54 2.47 3.92
C LEU A 33 -7.93 2.96 5.31
N LEU A 34 -7.49 4.16 5.71
CA LEU A 34 -7.82 4.74 7.02
C LEU A 34 -9.31 5.08 7.19
N GLY A 35 -10.07 5.21 6.09
CA GLY A 35 -11.52 5.31 6.11
C GLY A 35 -12.24 3.98 6.35
N GLN A 36 -11.56 2.85 6.17
CA GLN A 36 -12.14 1.51 6.36
C GLN A 36 -12.11 1.06 7.83
N PRO A 37 -13.04 0.18 8.26
CA PRO A 37 -13.06 -0.34 9.63
C PRO A 37 -11.75 -1.03 10.04
N GLY A 38 -11.24 -0.68 11.23
CA GLY A 38 -10.06 -1.26 11.87
C GLY A 38 -8.76 -0.49 11.63
N TYR A 39 -8.53 0.02 10.42
CA TYR A 39 -7.26 0.65 10.05
C TYR A 39 -6.92 1.89 10.89
N LYS A 40 -7.89 2.78 11.13
CA LYS A 40 -7.68 3.99 11.93
C LYS A 40 -7.24 3.68 13.38
N ALA A 41 -7.74 2.60 13.98
CA ALA A 41 -7.34 2.20 15.33
C ALA A 41 -5.88 1.72 15.35
N THR A 42 -5.48 0.89 14.39
CA THR A 42 -4.08 0.46 14.26
C THR A 42 -3.13 1.61 13.95
N TRP A 43 -3.59 2.58 13.15
CA TRP A 43 -2.84 3.79 12.84
C TRP A 43 -2.52 4.61 14.09
N HIS A 44 -3.54 4.88 14.92
CA HIS A 44 -3.32 5.57 16.19
C HIS A 44 -2.44 4.75 17.16
N ALA A 45 -2.62 3.43 17.22
CA ALA A 45 -1.83 2.56 18.07
C ALA A 45 -0.35 2.53 17.68
N MET A 46 -0.04 2.62 16.38
CA MET A 46 1.33 2.64 15.84
C MET A 46 2.15 3.83 16.37
N PHE A 47 1.51 4.96 16.68
CA PHE A 47 2.16 6.15 17.24
C PHE A 47 2.09 6.26 18.76
N LYS A 48 1.53 5.26 19.45
CA LYS A 48 1.37 5.33 20.91
C LYS A 48 2.74 5.39 21.59
N GLY A 49 2.98 6.44 22.36
CA GLY A 49 4.23 6.66 23.09
C GLY A 49 5.29 7.46 22.31
N GLU A 50 5.03 7.79 21.05
CA GLU A 50 5.91 8.64 20.25
C GLU A 50 5.73 10.12 20.61
N SER A 51 6.84 10.86 20.76
CA SER A 51 6.83 12.32 20.83
C SER A 51 7.08 12.93 19.45
N ASP A 52 6.64 14.17 19.22
CA ASP A 52 7.03 14.95 18.04
C ASP A 52 6.79 14.23 16.69
N VAL A 53 5.69 13.47 16.59
CA VAL A 53 5.27 12.89 15.31
C VAL A 53 4.81 14.05 14.42
N PRO A 54 5.41 14.23 13.22
CA PRO A 54 5.00 15.32 12.34
C PRO A 54 3.51 15.23 11.99
N LYS A 55 2.80 16.35 11.96
CA LYS A 55 1.35 16.38 11.71
C LYS A 55 0.94 15.69 10.40
N TRP A 56 1.73 15.85 9.34
CA TRP A 56 1.46 15.21 8.06
C TRP A 56 1.56 13.67 8.14
N VAL A 57 2.37 13.16 9.07
CA VAL A 57 2.48 11.73 9.40
C VAL A 57 1.28 11.31 10.24
N SER A 58 1.00 11.97 11.37
CA SER A 58 -0.10 11.56 12.25
C SER A 58 -1.47 11.60 11.57
N ASP A 59 -1.69 12.61 10.73
CA ASP A 59 -2.98 12.84 10.08
C ASP A 59 -3.12 12.09 8.75
N ALA A 60 -2.04 11.47 8.25
CA ALA A 60 -1.97 10.85 6.92
C ALA A 60 -2.45 11.80 5.80
N SER A 61 -2.06 13.08 5.88
CA SER A 61 -2.58 14.14 4.99
C SER A 61 -1.79 14.33 3.69
N GLY A 62 -0.78 13.49 3.46
CA GLY A 62 0.08 13.55 2.30
C GLY A 62 -0.46 12.81 1.07
N PRO A 63 0.00 13.17 -0.15
CA PRO A 63 -0.28 12.37 -1.33
C PRO A 63 0.25 10.94 -1.14
N SER A 64 -0.40 9.98 -1.78
CA SER A 64 -0.11 8.55 -1.68
C SER A 64 -0.42 7.83 -2.99
N SER A 65 0.32 6.77 -3.28
CA SER A 65 0.00 5.85 -4.38
C SER A 65 -0.89 4.69 -3.89
N PRO A 66 -1.52 3.92 -4.81
CA PRO A 66 -2.25 2.71 -4.48
C PRO A 66 -1.46 1.76 -3.59
N SER A 67 -2.14 1.13 -2.63
CA SER A 67 -1.51 0.13 -1.76
C SER A 67 -1.15 -1.15 -2.52
N THR A 68 -0.36 -2.01 -1.89
CA THR A 68 -0.02 -3.35 -2.41
C THR A 68 -0.31 -4.38 -1.33
N SER A 69 -1.03 -5.45 -1.68
CA SER A 69 -1.25 -6.58 -0.79
C SER A 69 -0.23 -7.68 -1.07
N LEU A 70 0.34 -8.27 -0.03
CA LEU A 70 1.31 -9.35 -0.14
C LEU A 70 1.22 -10.31 1.05
N SER A 71 1.93 -11.44 0.97
CA SER A 71 2.14 -12.34 2.09
C SER A 71 3.61 -12.29 2.53
N LEU A 72 3.84 -12.12 3.84
CA LEU A 72 5.14 -12.22 4.48
C LEU A 72 5.07 -13.39 5.46
N GLU A 73 5.83 -14.46 5.21
CA GLU A 73 5.82 -15.68 6.04
C GLU A 73 4.41 -16.27 6.26
N GLY A 74 3.60 -16.29 5.18
CA GLY A 74 2.22 -16.76 5.23
C GLY A 74 1.23 -15.80 5.90
N GLN A 75 1.68 -14.66 6.44
CA GLN A 75 0.82 -13.64 7.02
C GLN A 75 0.49 -12.56 5.99
N PRO A 76 -0.79 -12.18 5.82
CA PRO A 76 -1.16 -11.13 4.88
C PRO A 76 -0.74 -9.77 5.40
N TYR A 77 -0.23 -8.92 4.51
CA TYR A 77 0.09 -7.52 4.75
C TYR A 77 -0.48 -6.63 3.65
N VAL A 78 -0.76 -5.38 4.01
CA VAL A 78 -1.07 -4.30 3.07
C VAL A 78 -0.01 -3.22 3.24
N LEU A 79 0.78 -3.00 2.19
CA LEU A 79 1.76 -1.93 2.11
C LEU A 79 1.11 -0.68 1.54
N ALA A 80 1.24 0.44 2.25
CA ALA A 80 0.79 1.74 1.82
C ALA A 80 1.93 2.76 1.98
N ASN A 81 1.76 3.93 1.38
CA ASN A 81 2.73 5.01 1.49
C ASN A 81 2.03 6.37 1.60
N SER A 82 2.80 7.36 2.02
CA SER A 82 2.48 8.77 1.87
C SER A 82 3.79 9.56 1.81
N CYS A 83 3.73 10.85 1.48
CA CYS A 83 4.87 11.74 1.60
C CYS A 83 4.40 13.13 2.01
N LYS A 84 5.33 13.96 2.51
CA LYS A 84 4.99 15.31 2.98
C LYS A 84 4.48 16.18 1.82
N PRO A 85 3.32 16.85 1.95
CA PRO A 85 2.86 17.80 0.94
C PRO A 85 3.92 18.86 0.63
N HIS A 86 4.11 19.16 -0.66
CA HIS A 86 5.09 20.11 -1.20
C HIS A 86 6.57 19.79 -0.90
N ASP A 87 6.86 18.61 -0.37
CA ASP A 87 8.20 18.17 0.03
C ASP A 87 8.30 16.63 -0.02
N CYS A 88 7.70 16.06 -1.07
CA CYS A 88 7.42 14.63 -1.17
C CYS A 88 8.69 13.79 -1.32
N GLY A 89 9.66 14.28 -2.11
CA GLY A 89 10.91 13.58 -2.39
C GLY A 89 11.76 13.39 -1.14
N ASN A 90 11.84 14.42 -0.29
CA ASN A 90 12.70 14.40 0.88
C ASN A 90 12.02 13.78 2.10
N ASN A 91 10.69 13.72 2.15
CA ASN A 91 9.97 13.26 3.33
C ASN A 91 8.90 12.24 2.95
N ARG A 92 9.23 10.95 3.16
CA ARG A 92 8.41 9.80 2.77
C ARG A 92 7.99 9.02 4.01
N LEU A 93 6.83 8.38 3.94
CA LEU A 93 6.31 7.45 4.93
C LEU A 93 5.90 6.16 4.23
N LEU A 94 6.46 5.04 4.67
CA LEU A 94 6.10 3.70 4.21
C LEU A 94 5.44 2.96 5.36
N VAL A 95 4.35 2.25 5.09
CA VAL A 95 3.51 1.64 6.12
C VAL A 95 3.20 0.20 5.76
N ALA A 96 3.31 -0.70 6.73
CA ALA A 96 2.86 -2.08 6.63
C ALA A 96 1.72 -2.32 7.64
N PHE A 97 0.51 -2.54 7.16
CA PHE A 97 -0.60 -3.03 7.97
C PHE A 97 -0.62 -4.55 7.94
N ARG A 98 -0.82 -5.19 9.10
CA ARG A 98 -1.21 -6.60 9.11
C ARG A 98 -2.60 -6.74 8.49
N GLY A 99 -2.82 -7.78 7.70
CA GLY A 99 -4.09 -8.01 7.01
C GLY A 99 -5.26 -8.30 7.95
N ASP A 100 -4.98 -8.80 9.15
CA ASP A 100 -5.94 -8.95 10.25
C ASP A 100 -6.25 -7.63 10.99
N LYS A 101 -5.58 -6.53 10.63
CA LYS A 101 -5.72 -5.20 11.23
C LYS A 101 -5.43 -5.21 12.74
N SER A 102 -4.52 -6.08 13.19
CA SER A 102 -4.06 -6.11 14.58
C SER A 102 -2.95 -5.11 14.87
N ALA A 103 -2.15 -4.76 13.87
CA ALA A 103 -1.03 -3.82 14.01
C ALA A 103 -0.72 -3.13 12.68
N ALA A 104 -0.07 -1.97 12.80
CA ALA A 104 0.55 -1.24 11.71
C ALA A 104 1.98 -0.86 12.11
N TYR A 105 2.86 -0.78 11.12
CA TYR A 105 4.26 -0.41 11.31
C TYR A 105 4.66 0.63 10.29
N GLY A 106 5.43 1.63 10.72
CA GLY A 106 5.80 2.78 9.89
C GLY A 106 7.30 2.96 9.77
N LEU A 107 7.75 3.38 8.59
CA LEU A 107 9.08 3.88 8.30
C LEU A 107 8.94 5.30 7.73
N GLN A 108 9.29 6.32 8.52
CA GLN A 108 9.51 7.66 8.02
C GLN A 108 10.95 7.79 7.53
N VAL A 109 11.11 8.30 6.32
CA VAL A 109 12.39 8.58 5.67
C VAL A 109 12.47 10.09 5.46
N SER A 110 13.55 10.71 5.95
CA SER A 110 13.80 12.14 5.81
C SER A 110 15.18 12.37 5.20
N LEU A 111 15.25 13.20 4.16
CA LEU A 111 16.46 13.68 3.52
C LEU A 111 16.66 15.18 3.83
N PRO A 112 17.90 15.64 4.02
CA PRO A 112 18.19 17.06 4.07
C PRO A 112 18.08 17.69 2.67
N ASP A 113 17.84 19.00 2.61
CA ASP A 113 17.78 19.73 1.33
C ASP A 113 19.17 19.89 0.68
N GLU A 114 20.24 19.86 1.49
CA GLU A 114 21.62 20.03 1.07
C GLU A 114 22.52 18.91 1.65
N PRO A 115 23.62 18.56 0.97
CA PRO A 115 24.11 19.17 -0.26
C PRO A 115 23.45 18.55 -1.52
N ALA A 116 23.73 19.10 -2.71
CA ALA A 116 23.16 18.62 -3.98
C ALA A 116 23.39 17.11 -4.25
N GLU A 117 24.39 16.49 -3.63
CA GLU A 117 24.66 15.04 -3.68
C GLU A 117 23.53 14.18 -3.08
N VAL A 118 22.65 14.77 -2.25
CA VAL A 118 21.46 14.09 -1.72
C VAL A 118 20.58 13.56 -2.86
N MET A 119 20.44 14.30 -3.96
CA MET A 119 19.66 13.84 -5.12
C MET A 119 20.32 12.68 -5.87
N GLN A 120 21.64 12.50 -5.74
CA GLN A 120 22.41 11.49 -6.46
C GLN A 120 22.57 10.19 -5.65
N THR A 121 22.70 10.33 -4.33
CA THR A 121 22.95 9.22 -3.38
C THR A 121 22.15 9.42 -2.09
N PRO A 122 20.81 9.50 -2.16
CA PRO A 122 19.98 9.81 -0.99
C PRO A 122 20.16 8.82 0.16
N SER A 123 20.49 7.55 -0.11
CA SER A 123 20.66 6.53 0.92
C SER A 123 21.74 6.89 1.93
N LYS A 124 22.75 7.66 1.50
CA LYS A 124 23.87 8.13 2.33
C LYS A 124 23.45 9.23 3.32
N TYR A 125 22.40 9.99 3.02
CA TYR A 125 21.97 11.16 3.79
C TYR A 125 20.65 10.94 4.54
N ALA A 126 19.96 9.83 4.27
CA ALA A 126 18.67 9.51 4.83
C ALA A 126 18.72 9.30 6.35
N THR A 127 17.76 9.91 7.05
CA THR A 127 17.42 9.58 8.42
C THR A 127 16.16 8.72 8.43
N TYR A 128 16.15 7.70 9.27
CA TYR A 128 15.04 6.75 9.40
C TYR A 128 14.43 6.82 10.79
N ARG A 129 13.11 6.96 10.85
CA ARG A 129 12.33 6.83 12.10
C ARG A 129 11.30 5.71 11.94
N TRP A 130 11.28 4.81 12.91
CA TRP A 130 10.43 3.63 12.91
C TRP A 130 9.30 3.78 13.92
N TYR A 131 8.11 3.30 13.56
CA TYR A 131 6.90 3.36 14.39
C TYR A 131 6.27 1.97 14.58
N GLY A 132 5.67 1.74 15.74
CA GLY A 132 4.93 0.51 16.05
C GLY A 132 5.79 -0.72 16.35
N GLU A 133 7.09 -0.55 16.63
CA GLU A 133 8.03 -1.64 16.97
C GLU A 133 8.08 -2.79 15.94
N PRO A 134 8.41 -2.53 14.66
CA PRO A 134 8.43 -3.58 13.65
C PRO A 134 9.50 -4.63 13.92
N SER A 135 9.14 -5.89 13.66
CA SER A 135 10.09 -7.00 13.63
C SER A 135 11.15 -6.79 12.53
N ARG A 136 12.26 -7.53 12.61
CA ARG A 136 13.31 -7.49 11.58
C ARG A 136 12.76 -7.72 10.16
N GLN A 137 11.83 -8.67 10.00
CA GLN A 137 11.26 -8.99 8.69
C GLN A 137 10.40 -7.86 8.13
N VAL A 138 9.60 -7.19 8.99
CA VAL A 138 8.80 -6.03 8.57
C VAL A 138 9.71 -4.84 8.22
N ARG A 139 10.80 -4.64 8.97
CA ARG A 139 11.82 -3.62 8.64
C ARG A 139 12.44 -3.88 7.28
N GLU A 140 12.88 -5.11 7.02
CA GLU A 140 13.42 -5.52 5.72
C GLU A 140 12.40 -5.34 4.59
N LEU A 141 11.12 -5.64 4.84
CA LEU A 141 10.05 -5.43 3.87
C LEU A 141 9.90 -3.95 3.50
N LEU A 142 9.84 -3.05 4.48
CA LEU A 142 9.70 -1.61 4.22
C LEU A 142 10.98 -1.01 3.61
N MET A 143 12.16 -1.50 3.98
CA MET A 143 13.42 -1.10 3.33
C MET A 143 13.47 -1.56 1.87
N LYS A 144 13.05 -2.79 1.55
CA LYS A 144 12.93 -3.24 0.15
C LYS A 144 11.96 -2.39 -0.65
N GLN A 145 10.85 -1.96 -0.05
CA GLN A 145 9.92 -1.04 -0.71
C GLN A 145 10.59 0.31 -1.00
N LEU A 146 11.39 0.84 -0.06
CA LEU A 146 12.16 2.06 -0.25
C LEU A 146 13.19 1.90 -1.38
N GLU A 147 13.99 0.83 -1.33
CA GLU A 147 15.06 0.49 -2.27
C GLU A 147 14.55 0.09 -3.66
N SER A 148 13.24 -0.17 -3.81
CA SER A 148 12.61 -0.39 -5.11
C SER A 148 12.50 0.87 -5.96
N ASP A 149 12.66 2.05 -5.36
CA ASP A 149 12.78 3.31 -6.07
C ASP A 149 14.15 3.36 -6.78
N PRO A 150 14.20 3.44 -8.13
CA PRO A 150 15.47 3.43 -8.87
C PRO A 150 16.38 4.63 -8.57
N ASN A 151 15.85 5.69 -7.95
CA ASN A 151 16.62 6.83 -7.49
C ASN A 151 17.18 6.64 -6.07
N TRP A 152 16.79 5.57 -5.37
CA TRP A 152 17.33 5.22 -4.06
C TRP A 152 18.68 4.53 -4.21
N LYS A 153 19.75 5.31 -4.09
CA LYS A 153 21.15 4.88 -4.23
C LYS A 153 21.96 5.34 -3.03
#